data_AF-A0A0C3DZV2-F1
#
_entry.id   AF-A0A0C3DZV2-F1
#
_cell.length_a   1.000
_cell.length_b   1.000
_cell.length_c   1.000
_cell.angle_alpha   90.00
_cell.angle_beta   90.00
_cell.angle_gamma   90.00
#
_symmetry.space_group_name_H-M   'P 1'
#
loop_
_entity.id
_entity.type
_entity.pdbx_description
1 polymer ?
#
loop_
_entity_poly.entity_id
_entity_poly.type
_entity_poly.pdbx_seq_one_letter_code
_entity_poly.pdbx_strand_id
1 'polypeptide(L)'
;MSLNPAAKRVCEGAASLPPSSFERNAMCHFLNLLIETKPIPHSLRDLQDGSLLEQYKQGIVIVECHLGKYYSHSGTIFRRKYYLIRPRPASSTLARGRFTIFINDPIAVMHVICQQWGPHMSNIASQLVAAGIPFSMCILDPAVPVKPVKFCTSALGYLPFDYQLTAGDYTAYLDRAALMKGGIVGWLAQEALGEHADMVIRCSPSNNVLQMGTAIQLGESYYWDDDLVEDEEQLICGVYKMSTGQRHVNGEQIADVSWWPKQSTWEGSGLDVGYWSSDDEAWYQKRLELIRNCGTDSQHLCMNATQWRNTLKYYKETTRTVAANRQSAEVWLDNALRT
;
A
#
# COMPACT_ATOMS: atom_id res chain seq x y z
N MET A 1 -43.94 -14.44 7.22
CA MET A 1 -43.12 -15.54 7.79
C MET A 1 -42.02 -14.92 8.62
N SER A 2 -41.91 -15.35 9.88
CA SER A 2 -41.10 -14.77 10.94
C SER A 2 -39.59 -14.94 10.66
N LEU A 3 -38.82 -13.86 10.81
CA LEU A 3 -37.36 -13.88 10.74
C LEU A 3 -36.78 -14.59 11.98
N ASN A 4 -35.81 -15.47 11.74
CA ASN A 4 -35.12 -16.27 12.74
C ASN A 4 -34.45 -15.36 13.81
N PRO A 5 -34.80 -15.49 15.12
CA PRO A 5 -34.28 -14.63 16.19
C PRO A 5 -32.77 -14.72 16.43
N ALA A 6 -32.10 -15.76 15.90
CA ALA A 6 -30.65 -15.92 16.03
C ALA A 6 -29.85 -14.94 15.15
N ALA A 7 -30.40 -14.52 14.00
CA ALA A 7 -29.73 -13.58 13.09
C ALA A 7 -29.77 -12.12 13.60
N LYS A 8 -30.66 -11.82 14.56
CA LYS A 8 -30.79 -10.46 15.11
C LYS A 8 -29.82 -10.20 16.28
N ARG A 9 -29.47 -11.24 17.06
CA ARG A 9 -28.55 -11.10 18.21
C ARG A 9 -27.09 -10.90 17.84
N VAL A 10 -26.64 -11.40 16.69
CA VAL A 10 -25.23 -11.22 16.25
C VAL A 10 -24.97 -9.78 15.79
N CYS A 11 -25.98 -9.08 15.26
CA CYS A 11 -25.86 -7.68 14.88
C CYS A 11 -26.02 -6.70 16.06
N GLU A 12 -26.71 -7.10 17.13
CA GLU A 12 -26.97 -6.26 18.31
C GLU A 12 -25.82 -6.32 19.35
N GLY A 13 -24.94 -7.33 19.28
CA GLY A 13 -23.77 -7.45 20.16
C GLY A 13 -22.56 -6.58 19.77
N ALA A 14 -22.58 -5.92 18.61
CA ALA A 14 -21.49 -5.08 18.11
C ALA A 14 -21.74 -3.57 18.28
N ALA A 15 -22.83 -3.17 18.95
CA ALA A 15 -23.20 -1.77 19.11
C ALA A 15 -23.60 -1.45 20.55
N SER A 16 -22.63 -1.08 21.37
CA SER A 16 -22.70 0.04 22.34
C SER A 16 -21.58 -0.12 23.36
N LEU A 17 -20.64 0.83 23.38
CA LEU A 17 -19.92 1.38 24.55
C LEU A 17 -19.00 2.52 24.03
N PRO A 18 -18.67 3.51 24.87
CA PRO A 18 -18.67 4.95 24.52
C PRO A 18 -17.47 5.39 23.68
N PRO A 19 -17.55 6.55 23.00
CA PRO A 19 -16.44 7.10 22.23
C PRO A 19 -15.36 7.58 23.19
N SER A 20 -14.38 6.73 23.50
CA SER A 20 -13.16 7.19 24.13
C SER A 20 -12.33 7.95 23.09
N SER A 21 -12.39 9.28 23.16
CA SER A 21 -11.43 10.26 22.61
C SER A 21 -11.44 10.61 21.11
N PHE A 22 -12.52 10.32 20.38
CA PHE A 22 -12.65 10.65 18.94
C PHE A 22 -12.69 12.15 18.56
N GLU A 23 -12.51 13.07 19.52
CA GLU A 23 -12.46 14.53 19.28
C GLU A 23 -11.04 15.09 19.15
N ARG A 24 -10.05 14.23 18.97
CA ARG A 24 -8.68 14.62 18.61
C ARG A 24 -8.31 13.90 17.32
N ASN A 25 -7.93 14.66 16.29
CA ASN A 25 -6.81 14.35 15.39
C ASN A 25 -7.01 14.25 13.87
N ALA A 26 -7.98 14.93 13.27
CA ALA A 26 -7.85 15.22 11.83
C ALA A 26 -6.59 16.10 11.56
N MET A 27 -6.34 17.09 12.42
CA MET A 27 -5.08 17.85 12.44
C MET A 27 -3.86 17.03 12.87
N CYS A 28 -4.05 15.97 13.67
CA CYS A 28 -2.91 15.19 14.14
C CYS A 28 -2.63 13.92 13.35
N HIS A 29 -3.32 13.58 12.27
CA HIS A 29 -2.75 12.57 11.36
C HIS A 29 -1.59 13.14 10.52
N PHE A 30 -1.62 14.44 10.19
CA PHE A 30 -0.48 15.15 9.60
C PHE A 30 0.58 15.50 10.67
N LEU A 31 0.17 15.89 11.88
CA LEU A 31 1.12 16.19 12.95
C LEU A 31 1.70 14.93 13.61
N ASN A 32 0.99 13.79 13.70
CA ASN A 32 1.54 12.54 14.24
C ASN A 32 2.70 12.04 13.37
N LEU A 33 2.61 12.23 12.05
CA LEU A 33 3.70 12.03 11.07
C LEU A 33 4.96 12.88 11.39
N LEU A 34 4.80 14.03 12.06
CA LEU A 34 5.89 14.91 12.52
C LEU A 34 6.27 14.69 13.99
N ILE A 35 5.42 14.02 14.79
CA ILE A 35 5.55 13.95 16.26
C ILE A 35 6.31 12.70 16.71
N GLU A 36 6.35 11.62 15.94
CA GLU A 36 6.84 10.33 16.46
C GLU A 36 8.35 10.21 16.72
N THR A 37 9.23 11.16 16.30
CA THR A 37 10.65 11.13 16.71
C THR A 37 11.34 12.50 16.82
N LYS A 38 11.53 13.00 18.07
CA LYS A 38 12.38 14.16 18.51
C LYS A 38 11.97 15.57 18.00
N PRO A 39 12.39 16.66 18.71
CA PRO A 39 11.46 17.68 19.21
C PRO A 39 10.61 18.33 18.10
N ILE A 40 9.31 18.30 18.36
CA ILE A 40 8.17 18.99 17.75
C ILE A 40 8.58 20.14 16.81
N PRO A 41 8.32 20.02 15.51
CA PRO A 41 8.06 21.18 14.66
C PRO A 41 6.79 21.86 15.21
N HIS A 42 6.95 23.05 15.80
CA HIS A 42 5.92 23.73 16.58
C HIS A 42 4.91 24.43 15.65
N SER A 43 4.09 23.65 14.92
CA SER A 43 2.92 24.04 14.10
C SER A 43 3.12 23.89 12.59
N LEU A 44 2.00 23.77 11.84
CA LEU A 44 1.91 24.03 10.39
C LEU A 44 2.49 25.41 9.96
N ARG A 45 2.84 26.28 10.92
CA ARG A 45 3.68 27.46 10.71
C ARG A 45 5.06 27.11 10.14
N ASP A 46 5.55 25.90 10.32
CA ASP A 46 6.85 25.47 9.79
C ASP A 46 6.85 25.32 8.25
N LEU A 47 5.67 25.14 7.65
CA LEU A 47 5.47 25.26 6.20
C LEU A 47 5.53 26.70 5.70
N GLN A 48 5.35 27.68 6.60
CA GLN A 48 5.25 29.11 6.31
C GLN A 48 6.49 29.90 6.74
N ASP A 49 7.29 29.40 7.69
CA ASP A 49 8.46 30.09 8.24
C ASP A 49 9.78 29.74 7.54
N GLY A 50 9.77 28.73 6.65
CA GLY A 50 10.92 28.31 5.85
C GLY A 50 11.85 27.30 6.52
N SER A 51 11.59 26.90 7.78
CA SER A 51 12.40 25.91 8.50
C SER A 51 12.48 24.56 7.78
N LEU A 52 11.34 24.06 7.28
CA LEU A 52 11.29 22.81 6.51
C LEU A 52 12.04 22.92 5.17
N LEU A 53 12.01 24.10 4.55
CA LEU A 53 12.75 24.34 3.31
C LEU A 53 14.26 24.32 3.56
N GLU A 54 14.72 24.91 4.66
CA GLU A 54 16.12 24.83 5.06
C GLU A 54 16.54 23.41 5.44
N GLN A 55 15.67 22.66 6.14
CA GLN A 55 15.88 21.24 6.41
C GLN A 55 16.00 20.42 5.11
N TYR A 56 15.16 20.69 4.10
CA TYR A 56 15.27 20.07 2.79
C TYR A 56 16.59 20.44 2.09
N LYS A 57 16.95 21.73 2.07
CA LYS A 57 18.20 22.21 1.48
C LYS A 57 19.44 21.59 2.13
N GLN A 58 19.41 21.35 3.43
CA GLN A 58 20.51 20.72 4.18
C GLN A 58 20.39 19.20 4.27
N GLY A 59 19.27 18.64 3.81
CA GLY A 59 18.90 17.25 4.03
C GLY A 59 19.73 16.25 3.25
N ILE A 60 19.49 14.97 3.54
CA ILE A 60 20.24 13.84 2.97
C ILE A 60 19.57 13.23 1.74
N VAL A 61 18.45 13.77 1.28
CA VAL A 61 17.75 13.35 0.06
C VAL A 61 17.57 14.51 -0.91
N ILE A 62 17.50 14.16 -2.18
CA ILE A 62 17.13 15.02 -3.30
C ILE A 62 15.81 14.48 -3.82
N VAL A 63 14.87 15.39 -4.03
CA VAL A 63 13.55 15.08 -4.59
C VAL A 63 13.40 15.78 -5.93
N GLU A 64 12.95 15.05 -6.94
CA GLU A 64 12.58 15.62 -8.25
C GLU A 64 11.14 15.28 -8.57
N CYS A 65 10.35 16.26 -9.02
CA CYS A 65 8.97 16.05 -9.43
C CYS A 65 8.86 15.97 -10.95
N HIS A 66 8.26 14.90 -11.46
CA HIS A 66 8.07 14.68 -12.90
C HIS A 66 6.64 14.26 -13.19
N LEU A 67 6.05 14.77 -14.27
CA LEU A 67 4.80 14.23 -14.81
C LEU A 67 5.13 13.03 -15.70
N GLY A 68 4.69 11.83 -15.29
CA GLY A 68 5.01 10.59 -15.98
C GLY A 68 3.79 9.84 -16.51
N LYS A 69 4.04 8.78 -17.28
CA LYS A 69 3.03 7.79 -17.66
C LYS A 69 3.30 6.46 -16.97
N TYR A 70 2.30 5.90 -16.30
CA TYR A 70 2.28 4.53 -15.79
C TYR A 70 1.76 3.59 -16.86
N TYR A 71 2.43 2.45 -17.07
CA TYR A 71 1.97 1.36 -17.91
C TYR A 71 1.62 0.17 -17.02
N SER A 72 0.32 -0.10 -16.84
CA SER A 72 -0.14 -1.22 -16.00
C SER A 72 -0.17 -2.55 -16.76
N HIS A 73 -0.25 -3.66 -16.01
CA HIS A 73 -0.50 -5.00 -16.55
C HIS A 73 -1.77 -5.11 -17.41
N SER A 74 -2.80 -4.33 -17.09
CA SER A 74 -4.04 -4.30 -17.87
C SER A 74 -3.91 -3.57 -19.22
N GLY A 75 -2.74 -2.98 -19.49
CA GLY A 75 -2.49 -2.13 -20.67
C GLY A 75 -3.09 -0.72 -20.53
N THR A 76 -3.60 -0.37 -19.35
CA THR A 76 -4.11 0.97 -19.06
C THR A 76 -2.94 1.91 -18.81
N ILE A 77 -3.00 3.10 -19.40
CA ILE A 77 -1.96 4.11 -19.23
C ILE A 77 -2.51 5.24 -18.37
N PHE A 78 -1.85 5.52 -17.25
CA PHE A 78 -2.25 6.59 -16.34
C PHE A 78 -1.21 7.71 -16.36
N ARG A 79 -1.65 8.96 -16.37
CA ARG A 79 -0.76 10.11 -16.15
C ARG A 79 -0.88 10.54 -14.71
N ARG A 80 0.25 10.64 -14.02
CA ARG A 80 0.33 11.15 -12.65
C ARG A 80 1.70 11.78 -12.37
N LYS A 81 1.75 12.63 -11.35
CA LYS A 81 3.01 13.16 -10.83
C LYS A 81 3.74 12.03 -10.09
N TYR A 82 5.06 12.03 -10.24
CA TYR A 82 5.97 11.14 -9.53
C TYR A 82 7.08 11.96 -8.90
N TYR A 83 7.40 11.60 -7.67
CA TYR A 83 8.50 12.16 -6.91
C TYR A 83 9.64 11.14 -6.89
N LEU A 84 10.76 11.53 -7.46
CA LEU A 84 11.98 10.77 -7.57
C LEU A 84 12.82 11.04 -6.33
N ILE A 85 13.10 10.02 -5.53
CA ILE A 85 13.88 10.16 -4.30
C ILE A 85 15.28 9.60 -4.51
N ARG A 86 16.30 10.41 -4.22
CA ARG A 86 17.70 10.02 -4.30
C ARG A 86 18.48 10.47 -3.07
N PRO A 87 19.43 9.67 -2.57
CA PRO A 87 20.30 10.12 -1.49
C PRO A 87 21.30 11.20 -1.95
N ARG A 88 21.76 12.01 -1.00
CA ARG A 88 22.82 13.01 -1.14
C ARG A 88 24.14 12.47 -0.54
N PRO A 89 25.31 12.64 -1.20
CA PRO A 89 25.52 13.30 -2.49
C PRO A 89 24.91 12.47 -3.63
N ALA A 90 24.40 13.15 -4.65
CA ALA A 90 23.89 12.49 -5.85
C ALA A 90 25.01 11.59 -6.38
N SER A 91 24.89 10.28 -6.23
CA SER A 91 25.85 9.37 -6.85
C SER A 91 25.77 9.65 -8.35
N SER A 92 26.84 10.23 -8.89
CA SER A 92 26.92 10.53 -10.31
C SER A 92 26.64 9.24 -11.07
N THR A 93 25.80 9.35 -12.10
CA THR A 93 25.30 8.33 -13.02
C THR A 93 24.05 7.56 -12.59
N LEU A 94 22.95 7.95 -13.27
CA LEU A 94 21.93 7.06 -13.86
C LEU A 94 22.62 5.91 -14.60
N ALA A 95 23.21 4.98 -13.85
CA ALA A 95 23.80 3.78 -14.43
C ALA A 95 22.69 2.74 -14.63
N ARG A 96 22.70 2.06 -15.77
CA ARG A 96 21.82 0.92 -16.05
C ARG A 96 21.92 -0.09 -14.90
N GLY A 97 20.78 -0.55 -14.38
CA GLY A 97 20.73 -1.49 -13.24
C GLY A 97 20.79 -0.86 -11.84
N ARG A 98 20.86 0.47 -11.71
CA ARG A 98 20.66 1.14 -10.41
C ARG A 98 19.19 1.42 -10.16
N PHE A 99 18.76 1.14 -8.93
CA PHE A 99 17.40 1.41 -8.47
C PHE A 99 17.13 2.89 -8.32
N THR A 100 15.91 3.29 -8.67
CA THR A 100 15.36 4.62 -8.41
C THR A 100 14.04 4.46 -7.66
N ILE A 101 13.90 5.15 -6.52
CA ILE A 101 12.64 5.15 -5.77
C ILE A 101 11.70 6.21 -6.34
N PHE A 102 10.48 5.77 -6.64
CA PHE A 102 9.37 6.60 -7.06
C PHE A 102 8.29 6.58 -5.99
N ILE A 103 7.84 7.76 -5.58
CA ILE A 103 6.67 7.93 -4.72
C ILE A 103 5.63 8.76 -5.47
N ASN A 104 4.35 8.37 -5.37
CA ASN A 104 3.22 9.08 -5.98
C ASN A 104 2.48 9.98 -4.99
N ASP A 105 2.54 9.70 -3.68
CA ASP A 105 1.87 10.49 -2.64
C ASP A 105 2.81 11.60 -2.10
N PRO A 106 2.47 12.90 -2.27
CA PRO A 106 3.26 14.00 -1.74
C PRO A 106 3.36 13.99 -0.20
N ILE A 107 2.38 13.42 0.51
CA ILE A 107 2.47 13.28 1.98
C ILE A 107 3.65 12.38 2.36
N ALA A 108 3.78 11.24 1.68
CA ALA A 108 4.88 10.31 1.90
C ALA A 108 6.24 10.93 1.59
N VAL A 109 6.32 11.75 0.54
CA VAL A 109 7.56 12.48 0.18
C VAL A 109 7.95 13.46 1.27
N MET A 110 6.98 14.23 1.79
CA MET A 110 7.25 15.10 2.93
C MET A 110 7.71 14.31 4.15
N HIS A 111 7.12 13.13 4.40
CA HIS A 111 7.54 12.26 5.49
C HIS A 111 9.03 11.88 5.38
N VAL A 112 9.45 11.44 4.19
CA VAL A 112 10.86 11.10 3.88
C VAL A 112 11.78 12.29 4.18
N ILE A 113 11.40 13.51 3.78
CA ILE A 113 12.17 14.73 4.01
C ILE A 113 12.25 15.05 5.51
N CYS A 114 11.10 15.07 6.20
CA CYS A 114 11.02 15.42 7.61
C CYS A 114 11.84 14.46 8.48
N GLN A 115 11.78 13.16 8.18
CA GLN A 115 12.46 12.13 8.94
C GLN A 115 13.91 11.91 8.53
N GLN A 116 14.38 12.60 7.49
CA GLN A 116 15.75 12.46 6.98
C GLN A 116 16.09 10.99 6.69
N TRP A 117 15.22 10.29 5.97
CA TRP A 117 15.44 8.91 5.58
C TRP A 117 16.58 8.81 4.57
N GLY A 118 17.53 7.90 4.80
CA GLY A 118 18.79 7.81 4.03
C GLY A 118 19.99 7.38 4.89
N PRO A 119 21.24 7.64 4.45
CA PRO A 119 21.67 8.20 3.16
C PRO A 119 21.80 7.13 2.06
N HIS A 120 21.32 5.91 2.28
CA HIS A 120 21.35 4.84 1.29
C HIS A 120 19.94 4.54 0.77
N MET A 121 19.82 4.26 -0.52
CA MET A 121 18.53 3.95 -1.16
C MET A 121 17.82 2.78 -0.47
N SER A 122 18.58 1.76 -0.07
CA SER A 122 18.06 0.62 0.66
C SER A 122 17.48 0.98 2.02
N ASN A 123 18.07 1.96 2.72
CA ASN A 123 17.57 2.40 4.02
C ASN A 123 16.22 3.12 3.85
N ILE A 124 16.12 3.97 2.83
CA ILE A 124 14.88 4.66 2.48
C ILE A 124 13.79 3.61 2.17
N ALA A 125 14.12 2.59 1.39
CA ALA A 125 13.19 1.52 1.05
C ALA A 125 12.71 0.73 2.28
N SER A 126 13.62 0.31 3.16
CA SER A 126 13.26 -0.39 4.39
C SER A 126 12.38 0.47 5.30
N GLN A 127 12.64 1.79 5.35
CA GLN A 127 11.83 2.73 6.12
C GLN A 127 10.43 2.95 5.52
N LEU A 128 10.33 3.02 4.17
CA LEU A 128 9.04 3.07 3.47
C LEU A 128 8.20 1.83 3.73
N VAL A 129 8.83 0.64 3.64
CA VAL A 129 8.18 -0.65 3.98
C VAL A 129 7.70 -0.62 5.43
N ALA A 130 8.58 -0.31 6.38
CA ALA A 130 8.25 -0.27 7.81
C ALA A 130 7.12 0.72 8.14
N ALA A 131 6.99 1.81 7.37
CA ALA A 131 5.91 2.77 7.49
C ALA A 131 4.64 2.40 6.69
N GLY A 132 4.62 1.25 5.99
CA GLY A 132 3.52 0.80 5.14
C GLY A 132 3.20 1.76 3.98
N ILE A 133 4.18 2.54 3.53
CA ILE A 133 4.01 3.55 2.49
C ILE A 133 4.18 2.90 1.11
N PRO A 134 3.24 3.11 0.16
CA PRO A 134 3.38 2.62 -1.20
C PRO A 134 4.50 3.35 -1.97
N PHE A 135 5.34 2.60 -2.68
CA PHE A 135 6.37 3.16 -3.56
C PHE A 135 6.69 2.20 -4.71
N SER A 136 7.58 2.61 -5.62
CA SER A 136 8.16 1.72 -6.63
C SER A 136 9.68 1.86 -6.61
N MET A 137 10.40 0.76 -6.78
CA MET A 137 11.86 0.71 -6.81
C MET A 137 12.33 0.20 -8.18
N CYS A 138 12.30 1.10 -9.15
CA CYS A 138 12.45 0.73 -10.54
C CYS A 138 13.90 0.69 -11.02
N ILE A 139 14.18 -0.13 -12.02
CA ILE A 139 15.41 -0.13 -12.80
C ILE A 139 15.23 0.65 -14.11
N LEU A 140 16.26 1.41 -14.52
CA LEU A 140 16.26 2.09 -15.82
C LEU A 140 16.61 1.10 -16.94
N ASP A 141 15.74 0.98 -17.95
CA ASP A 141 16.01 0.22 -19.17
C ASP A 141 15.37 0.90 -20.40
N PRO A 142 16.05 0.95 -21.57
CA PRO A 142 15.49 1.54 -22.79
C PRO A 142 14.34 0.76 -23.42
N ALA A 143 14.04 -0.47 -22.96
CA ALA A 143 12.94 -1.27 -23.48
C ALA A 143 11.61 -0.50 -23.36
N VAL A 144 10.94 -0.33 -24.50
CA VAL A 144 9.61 0.27 -24.56
C VAL A 144 8.58 -0.78 -24.10
N PRO A 145 7.64 -0.43 -23.21
CA PRO A 145 6.55 -1.31 -22.83
C PRO A 145 5.77 -1.75 -24.06
N VAL A 146 5.90 -3.04 -24.40
CA VAL A 146 5.01 -3.69 -25.35
C VAL A 146 3.69 -3.91 -24.60
N LYS A 147 2.54 -3.80 -25.28
CA LYS A 147 1.26 -4.17 -24.67
C LYS A 147 1.43 -5.56 -24.06
N PRO A 148 1.27 -5.73 -22.74
CA PRO A 148 1.41 -7.03 -22.14
C PRO A 148 0.42 -7.96 -22.84
N VAL A 149 0.92 -9.06 -23.38
CA VAL A 149 0.05 -10.18 -23.71
C VAL A 149 -0.61 -10.52 -22.38
N LYS A 150 -1.94 -10.45 -22.31
CA LYS A 150 -2.68 -10.88 -21.13
C LYS A 150 -2.40 -12.36 -20.95
N PHE A 151 -1.32 -12.69 -20.26
CA PHE A 151 -1.18 -14.00 -19.67
C PHE A 151 -2.18 -13.99 -18.55
N CYS A 152 -3.29 -14.68 -18.79
CA CYS A 152 -4.13 -15.13 -17.70
C CYS A 152 -3.26 -16.13 -16.96
N THR A 153 -2.45 -15.65 -16.01
CA THR A 153 -1.99 -16.48 -14.92
C THR A 153 -3.27 -16.84 -14.19
N SER A 154 -3.94 -17.91 -14.68
CA SER A 154 -4.92 -18.61 -13.87
C SER A 154 -4.16 -18.88 -12.58
N ALA A 155 -4.54 -18.16 -11.52
CA ALA A 155 -3.85 -18.15 -10.25
C ALA A 155 -3.30 -19.55 -9.93
N LEU A 156 -2.01 -19.60 -9.57
CA LEU A 156 -1.24 -20.79 -9.13
C LEU A 156 -0.65 -21.68 -10.22
N GLY A 157 -1.00 -21.49 -11.50
CA GLY A 157 -0.78 -22.57 -12.46
C GLY A 157 -1.66 -23.78 -12.10
N TYR A 158 -1.64 -24.81 -12.94
CA TYR A 158 -2.40 -26.02 -12.65
C TYR A 158 -1.69 -26.82 -11.55
N LEU A 159 -2.09 -26.60 -10.29
CA LEU A 159 -1.71 -27.49 -9.19
C LEU A 159 -2.49 -28.80 -9.31
N PRO A 160 -1.85 -29.97 -9.14
CA PRO A 160 -2.55 -31.24 -9.00
C PRO A 160 -3.64 -31.18 -7.92
N PHE A 161 -4.74 -31.91 -8.11
CA PHE A 161 -5.87 -31.92 -7.18
C PHE A 161 -5.48 -32.29 -5.74
N ASP A 162 -4.42 -33.07 -5.58
CA ASP A 162 -3.87 -33.56 -4.31
C ASP A 162 -2.70 -32.71 -3.78
N TYR A 163 -2.32 -31.63 -4.46
CA TYR A 163 -1.25 -30.75 -4.00
C TYR A 163 -1.71 -29.94 -2.79
N GLN A 164 -1.03 -30.14 -1.65
CA GLN A 164 -1.27 -29.35 -0.45
C GLN A 164 -0.36 -28.13 -0.47
N LEU A 165 -0.98 -26.95 -0.54
CA LEU A 165 -0.28 -25.68 -0.41
C LEU A 165 0.49 -25.64 0.92
N THR A 166 1.77 -25.30 0.82
CA THR A 166 2.69 -25.14 1.92
C THR A 166 2.85 -23.66 2.27
N ALA A 167 3.43 -23.39 3.44
CA ALA A 167 3.86 -22.03 3.77
C ALA A 167 4.88 -21.49 2.76
N GLY A 168 5.71 -22.38 2.18
CA GLY A 168 6.67 -22.03 1.12
C GLY A 168 5.98 -21.50 -0.13
N ASP A 169 4.88 -22.13 -0.55
CA ASP A 169 4.09 -21.67 -1.70
C ASP A 169 3.51 -20.28 -1.45
N TYR A 170 3.03 -20.00 -0.22
CA TYR A 170 2.56 -18.66 0.14
C TYR A 170 3.68 -17.61 0.12
N THR A 171 4.86 -17.94 0.68
CA THR A 171 6.00 -17.01 0.71
C THR A 171 6.54 -16.66 -0.68
N ALA A 172 6.30 -17.50 -1.69
CA ALA A 172 6.68 -17.19 -3.07
C ALA A 172 5.94 -15.96 -3.64
N TYR A 173 4.77 -15.63 -3.08
CA TYR A 173 3.98 -14.44 -3.43
C TYR A 173 4.34 -13.20 -2.62
N LEU A 174 5.13 -13.38 -1.56
CA LEU A 174 5.58 -12.29 -0.68
C LEU A 174 6.92 -11.77 -1.16
N ASP A 175 6.92 -11.22 -2.36
CA ASP A 175 8.12 -10.68 -2.98
C ASP A 175 8.29 -9.19 -2.69
N ARG A 176 9.24 -8.56 -3.40
CA ARG A 176 9.46 -7.11 -3.32
C ARG A 176 8.22 -6.32 -3.73
N ALA A 177 7.50 -6.74 -4.77
CA ALA A 177 6.30 -6.03 -5.24
C ALA A 177 5.23 -6.00 -4.16
N ALA A 178 5.00 -7.12 -3.46
CA ALA A 178 4.09 -7.19 -2.33
C ALA A 178 4.47 -6.20 -1.20
N LEU A 179 5.75 -6.16 -0.79
CA LEU A 179 6.23 -5.21 0.21
C LEU A 179 6.03 -3.74 -0.21
N MET A 180 6.23 -3.43 -1.49
CA MET A 180 6.13 -2.07 -2.04
C MET A 180 4.69 -1.58 -2.23
N LYS A 181 3.69 -2.46 -2.18
CA LYS A 181 2.26 -2.06 -2.31
C LYS A 181 1.78 -1.13 -1.19
N GLY A 182 2.42 -1.16 -0.02
CA GLY A 182 1.93 -0.46 1.16
C GLY A 182 0.53 -0.91 1.57
N GLY A 183 -0.10 -0.15 2.47
CA GLY A 183 -1.45 -0.45 2.95
C GLY A 183 -1.59 -1.89 3.48
N ILE A 184 -2.76 -2.50 3.29
CA ILE A 184 -3.01 -3.85 3.81
C ILE A 184 -2.14 -4.94 3.15
N VAL A 185 -1.91 -4.89 1.83
CA VAL A 185 -1.10 -5.91 1.15
C VAL A 185 0.36 -5.83 1.57
N GLY A 186 0.94 -4.63 1.61
CA GLY A 186 2.31 -4.43 2.06
C GLY A 186 2.52 -4.83 3.52
N TRP A 187 1.56 -4.50 4.38
CA TRP A 187 1.62 -4.88 5.79
C TRP A 187 1.55 -6.40 5.99
N LEU A 188 0.63 -7.08 5.31
CA LEU A 188 0.54 -8.55 5.36
C LEU A 188 1.82 -9.21 4.85
N ALA A 189 2.43 -8.68 3.80
CA ALA A 189 3.70 -9.18 3.28
C ALA A 189 4.83 -8.98 4.29
N GLN A 190 4.92 -7.79 4.90
CA GLN A 190 5.91 -7.49 5.93
C GLN A 190 5.77 -8.42 7.15
N GLU A 191 4.56 -8.59 7.66
CA GLU A 191 4.26 -9.44 8.82
C GLU A 191 4.59 -10.91 8.55
N ALA A 192 4.26 -11.41 7.36
CA ALA A 192 4.51 -12.80 7.01
C ALA A 192 6.00 -13.08 6.69
N LEU A 193 6.75 -12.10 6.16
CA LEU A 193 8.19 -12.22 5.93
C LEU A 193 9.02 -11.99 7.20
N GLY A 194 8.52 -11.20 8.15
CA GLY A 194 9.21 -10.86 9.40
C GLY A 194 10.61 -10.30 9.14
N GLU A 195 11.63 -10.90 9.76
CA GLU A 195 13.03 -10.49 9.62
C GLU A 195 13.55 -10.57 8.18
N HIS A 196 12.92 -11.37 7.32
CA HIS A 196 13.32 -11.51 5.91
C HIS A 196 12.85 -10.36 5.03
N ALA A 197 11.92 -9.50 5.48
CA ALA A 197 11.41 -8.40 4.67
C ALA A 197 12.52 -7.44 4.18
N ASP A 198 13.49 -7.14 5.05
CA ASP A 198 14.63 -6.27 4.71
C ASP A 198 15.56 -6.90 3.67
N MET A 199 15.69 -8.23 3.66
CA MET A 199 16.44 -8.94 2.63
C MET A 199 15.69 -8.91 1.29
N VAL A 200 14.38 -9.20 1.31
CA VAL A 200 13.53 -9.27 0.12
C VAL A 200 13.42 -7.91 -0.59
N ILE A 201 13.27 -6.81 0.15
CA ILE A 201 13.15 -5.47 -0.45
C ILE A 201 14.42 -5.03 -1.20
N ARG A 202 15.58 -5.62 -0.86
CA ARG A 202 16.88 -5.33 -1.48
C ARG A 202 17.14 -6.17 -2.74
N CYS A 203 16.28 -7.13 -3.07
CA CYS A 203 16.41 -7.94 -4.27
C CYS A 203 16.11 -7.14 -5.55
N SER A 204 16.82 -7.45 -6.63
CA SER A 204 16.51 -6.94 -7.97
C SER A 204 15.13 -7.37 -8.45
N PRO A 205 14.55 -6.65 -9.43
CA PRO A 205 13.32 -7.10 -10.06
C PRO A 205 13.50 -8.48 -10.68
N SER A 206 12.38 -9.15 -10.90
CA SER A 206 12.35 -10.47 -11.51
C SER A 206 13.05 -10.44 -12.87
N ASN A 207 13.62 -11.57 -13.27
CA ASN A 207 14.26 -11.69 -14.58
C ASN A 207 13.29 -11.42 -15.75
N ASN A 208 11.98 -11.47 -15.49
CA ASN A 208 10.93 -11.25 -16.47
C ASN A 208 10.29 -9.86 -16.37
N VAL A 209 10.85 -8.93 -15.59
CA VAL A 209 10.28 -7.59 -15.37
C VAL A 209 9.98 -6.84 -16.67
N LEU A 210 10.82 -6.98 -17.70
CA LEU A 210 10.62 -6.32 -19.00
C LEU A 210 9.47 -6.93 -19.85
N GLN A 211 9.01 -8.14 -19.50
CA GLN A 211 7.92 -8.84 -20.18
C GLN A 211 6.61 -8.78 -19.39
N MET A 212 6.71 -8.92 -18.07
CA MET A 212 5.58 -9.12 -17.17
C MET A 212 5.37 -7.97 -16.20
N GLY A 213 6.36 -7.11 -15.97
CA GLY A 213 6.26 -6.01 -15.00
C GLY A 213 5.54 -4.78 -15.53
N THR A 214 5.64 -3.71 -14.76
CA THR A 214 5.08 -2.39 -15.09
C THR A 214 6.20 -1.39 -15.37
N ALA A 215 5.82 -0.29 -16.02
CA ALA A 215 6.79 0.75 -16.36
C ALA A 215 6.28 2.16 -16.07
N ILE A 216 7.19 3.01 -15.61
CA ILE A 216 7.02 4.45 -15.50
C ILE A 216 7.83 5.10 -16.62
N GLN A 217 7.17 5.85 -17.50
CA GLN A 217 7.83 6.67 -18.53
C GLN A 217 8.01 8.10 -18.02
N LEU A 218 9.25 8.56 -17.94
CA LEU A 218 9.61 9.97 -17.74
C LEU A 218 10.39 10.46 -18.97
N GLY A 219 9.80 11.37 -19.75
CA GLY A 219 10.38 11.80 -21.02
C GLY A 219 10.57 10.61 -21.97
N GLU A 220 11.82 10.38 -22.39
CA GLU A 220 12.21 9.26 -23.25
C GLU A 220 12.70 8.02 -22.47
N SER A 221 12.80 8.12 -21.14
CA SER A 221 13.30 7.04 -20.28
C SER A 221 12.18 6.17 -19.72
N TYR A 222 12.42 4.86 -19.64
CA TYR A 222 11.51 3.88 -19.04
C TYR A 222 12.13 3.25 -17.80
N TYR A 223 11.34 3.23 -16.74
CA TYR A 223 11.71 2.69 -15.44
C TYR A 223 10.81 1.50 -15.15
N TRP A 224 11.40 0.32 -15.03
CA TRP A 224 10.71 -0.96 -14.93
C TRP A 224 10.73 -1.51 -13.51
N ASP A 225 9.63 -2.11 -13.09
CA ASP A 225 9.51 -2.77 -11.80
C ASP A 225 8.52 -3.93 -11.86
N ASP A 226 8.66 -4.87 -10.94
CA ASP A 226 7.63 -5.87 -10.72
C ASP A 226 6.43 -5.20 -10.05
N ASP A 227 5.25 -5.70 -10.33
CA ASP A 227 4.03 -5.27 -9.69
C ASP A 227 3.14 -6.51 -9.55
N LEU A 228 2.20 -6.49 -8.60
CA LEU A 228 1.30 -7.63 -8.43
C LEU A 228 0.16 -7.56 -9.44
N VAL A 229 -0.24 -8.72 -9.97
CA VAL A 229 -1.54 -8.86 -10.63
C VAL A 229 -2.65 -9.01 -9.59
N GLU A 230 -3.89 -8.72 -9.99
CA GLU A 230 -5.05 -8.74 -9.07
C GLU A 230 -5.20 -10.10 -8.36
N ASP A 231 -4.96 -11.21 -9.06
CA ASP A 231 -5.04 -12.55 -8.48
C ASP A 231 -3.98 -12.79 -7.38
N GLU A 232 -2.79 -12.19 -7.49
CA GLU A 232 -1.74 -12.28 -6.47
C GLU A 232 -2.09 -11.44 -5.24
N GLU A 233 -2.60 -10.22 -5.44
CA GLU A 233 -3.12 -9.39 -4.34
C GLU A 233 -4.25 -10.11 -3.59
N GLN A 234 -5.18 -10.73 -4.34
CA GLN A 234 -6.28 -11.50 -3.76
C GLN A 234 -5.79 -12.71 -2.97
N LEU A 235 -4.74 -13.38 -3.45
CA LEU A 235 -4.12 -14.51 -2.75
C LEU A 235 -3.50 -14.05 -1.42
N ILE A 236 -2.74 -12.95 -1.42
CA ILE A 236 -2.16 -12.36 -0.19
C ILE A 236 -3.26 -11.98 0.81
N CYS A 237 -4.38 -11.41 0.34
CA CYS A 237 -5.52 -11.10 1.19
C CYS A 237 -6.31 -12.35 1.67
N GLY A 238 -5.95 -13.55 1.22
CA GLY A 238 -6.64 -14.80 1.53
C GLY A 238 -8.07 -14.84 1.01
N VAL A 239 -8.26 -14.49 -0.27
CA VAL A 239 -9.56 -14.51 -0.96
C VAL A 239 -9.91 -15.94 -1.41
N TYR A 240 -11.15 -16.34 -1.15
CA TYR A 240 -11.76 -17.58 -1.62
C TYR A 240 -12.99 -17.27 -2.45
N LYS A 241 -13.23 -18.11 -3.45
CA LYS A 241 -14.46 -18.13 -4.25
C LYS A 241 -15.42 -19.13 -3.61
N MET A 242 -16.49 -18.64 -2.98
CA MET A 242 -17.52 -19.47 -2.35
C MET A 242 -18.83 -19.40 -3.13
N SER A 243 -19.50 -20.54 -3.30
CA SER A 243 -20.88 -20.55 -3.79
C SER A 243 -21.81 -19.82 -2.81
N THR A 244 -22.71 -19.00 -3.32
CA THR A 244 -23.78 -18.36 -2.52
C THR A 244 -25.01 -19.26 -2.36
N GLY A 245 -25.01 -20.45 -2.97
CA GLY A 245 -26.15 -21.37 -3.03
C GLY A 245 -27.29 -20.88 -3.94
N GLN A 246 -27.16 -19.72 -4.58
CA GLN A 246 -28.13 -19.20 -5.54
C GLN A 246 -27.80 -19.66 -6.95
N ARG A 247 -28.70 -20.46 -7.55
CA ARG A 247 -28.57 -20.91 -8.93
C ARG A 247 -29.20 -19.89 -9.88
N HIS A 248 -28.41 -19.36 -10.80
CA HIS A 248 -28.87 -18.56 -11.92
C HIS A 248 -28.88 -19.39 -13.22
N VAL A 249 -29.54 -18.86 -14.25
CA VAL A 249 -29.63 -19.48 -15.59
C VAL A 249 -28.23 -19.77 -16.18
N ASN A 250 -27.20 -19.03 -15.76
CA ASN A 250 -25.83 -19.12 -16.27
C ASN A 250 -24.87 -19.87 -15.32
N GLY A 251 -25.38 -20.54 -14.28
CA GLY A 251 -24.56 -21.26 -13.30
C GLY A 251 -24.82 -20.82 -11.86
N GLU A 252 -24.03 -21.39 -10.95
CA GLU A 252 -24.07 -21.05 -9.53
C GLU A 252 -23.44 -19.68 -9.30
N GLN A 253 -24.11 -18.82 -8.52
CA GLN A 253 -23.53 -17.53 -8.15
C GLN A 253 -22.39 -17.77 -7.15
N ILE A 254 -21.24 -17.17 -7.44
CA ILE A 254 -20.04 -17.24 -6.61
C ILE A 254 -19.82 -15.85 -6.00
N ALA A 255 -19.44 -15.81 -4.74
CA ALA A 255 -19.00 -14.61 -4.03
C ALA A 255 -17.55 -14.76 -3.59
N ASP A 256 -16.81 -13.67 -3.69
CA ASP A 256 -15.49 -13.56 -3.10
C ASP A 256 -15.64 -13.25 -1.61
N VAL A 257 -15.02 -14.07 -0.78
CA VAL A 257 -14.89 -13.86 0.67
C VAL A 257 -13.42 -13.92 1.05
N SER A 258 -12.99 -13.15 2.04
CA SER A 258 -11.58 -13.08 2.39
C SER A 258 -11.31 -12.89 3.88
N TRP A 259 -10.12 -13.32 4.30
CA TRP A 259 -9.63 -13.13 5.66
C TRP A 259 -9.27 -11.67 5.96
N TRP A 260 -8.70 -10.99 4.97
CA TRP A 260 -8.33 -9.58 4.97
C TRP A 260 -9.06 -8.83 3.87
N PRO A 261 -9.32 -7.51 4.02
CA PRO A 261 -9.92 -6.73 2.94
C PRO A 261 -9.00 -6.75 1.72
N LYS A 262 -9.58 -6.84 0.52
CA LYS A 262 -8.83 -6.65 -0.73
C LYS A 262 -8.19 -5.27 -0.73
N GLN A 263 -7.04 -5.11 -1.39
CA GLN A 263 -6.37 -3.82 -1.56
C GLN A 263 -7.34 -2.73 -2.06
N SER A 264 -8.12 -3.04 -3.10
CA SER A 264 -9.14 -2.12 -3.65
C SER A 264 -10.30 -1.76 -2.70
N THR A 265 -10.49 -2.51 -1.61
CA THR A 265 -11.47 -2.20 -0.55
C THR A 265 -10.83 -1.44 0.61
N TRP A 266 -9.53 -1.64 0.84
CA TRP A 266 -8.72 -0.85 1.77
C TRP A 266 -8.51 0.56 1.24
N GLU A 267 -8.12 0.69 -0.02
CA GLU A 267 -7.89 1.96 -0.71
C GLU A 267 -9.15 2.83 -0.71
N GLY A 268 -8.99 4.09 -0.31
CA GLY A 268 -10.09 5.04 -0.14
C GLY A 268 -11.01 4.77 1.05
N SER A 269 -10.70 3.77 1.89
CA SER A 269 -11.28 3.67 3.22
C SER A 269 -10.74 4.79 4.13
N GLY A 270 -11.32 4.96 5.32
CA GLY A 270 -10.80 5.97 6.24
C GLY A 270 -9.55 5.55 7.03
N LEU A 271 -9.15 4.28 6.88
CA LEU A 271 -7.87 3.76 7.34
C LEU A 271 -6.76 4.00 6.30
N ASP A 272 -7.13 4.20 5.02
CA ASP A 272 -6.18 4.58 3.98
C ASP A 272 -5.77 6.06 4.09
N VAL A 273 -4.79 6.32 4.95
CA VAL A 273 -4.21 7.65 5.18
C VAL A 273 -2.87 7.88 4.46
N GLY A 274 -2.43 6.92 3.65
CA GLY A 274 -1.18 6.96 2.87
C GLY A 274 0.06 6.37 3.56
N TYR A 275 -0.08 5.90 4.81
CA TYR A 275 0.93 5.17 5.57
C TYR A 275 0.21 4.26 6.59
N TRP A 276 0.94 3.33 7.22
CA TRP A 276 0.42 2.50 8.30
C TRP A 276 0.44 3.25 9.63
N SER A 277 -0.73 3.72 10.04
CA SER A 277 -0.94 4.49 11.27
C SER A 277 -1.22 3.62 12.48
N SER A 278 -1.24 4.24 13.68
CA SER A 278 -1.63 3.56 14.91
C SER A 278 -3.05 2.99 14.87
N ASP A 279 -3.96 3.64 14.12
CA ASP A 279 -5.34 3.17 13.96
C ASP A 279 -5.41 1.95 13.05
N ASP A 280 -4.57 1.90 12.02
CA ASP A 280 -4.40 0.73 11.14
C ASP A 280 -3.89 -0.47 11.94
N GLU A 281 -2.86 -0.24 12.77
CA GLU A 281 -2.28 -1.27 13.63
C GLU A 281 -3.29 -1.79 14.66
N ALA A 282 -3.99 -0.90 15.36
CA ALA A 282 -5.01 -1.29 16.33
C ALA A 282 -6.16 -2.10 15.67
N TRP A 283 -6.57 -1.69 14.47
CA TRP A 283 -7.56 -2.42 13.69
C TRP A 283 -7.05 -3.80 13.25
N TYR A 284 -5.81 -3.87 12.75
CA TYR A 284 -5.17 -5.10 12.28
C TYR A 284 -5.00 -6.11 13.41
N GLN A 285 -4.45 -5.69 14.55
CA GLN A 285 -4.25 -6.56 15.70
C GLN A 285 -5.58 -7.12 16.22
N LYS A 286 -6.62 -6.27 16.33
CA LYS A 286 -7.95 -6.73 16.72
C LYS A 286 -8.51 -7.76 15.74
N ARG A 287 -8.31 -7.56 14.44
CA ARG A 287 -8.73 -8.51 13.42
C ARG A 287 -7.93 -9.82 13.50
N LEU A 288 -6.62 -9.73 13.69
CA LEU A 288 -5.72 -10.87 13.84
C LEU A 288 -6.09 -11.71 15.06
N GLU A 289 -6.43 -11.09 16.19
CA GLU A 289 -6.93 -11.76 17.39
C GLU A 289 -8.23 -12.53 17.11
N LEU A 290 -9.18 -11.92 16.40
CA LEU A 290 -10.42 -12.62 16.00
C LEU A 290 -10.10 -13.86 15.17
N ILE A 291 -9.19 -13.74 14.21
CA ILE A 291 -8.77 -14.86 13.35
C ILE A 291 -8.12 -15.97 14.19
N ARG A 292 -7.18 -15.61 15.07
CA ARG A 292 -6.47 -16.58 15.93
C ARG A 292 -7.40 -17.29 16.91
N ASN A 293 -8.43 -16.61 17.41
CA ASN A 293 -9.33 -17.12 18.44
C ASN A 293 -10.60 -17.79 17.89
N CYS A 294 -10.79 -17.87 16.57
CA CYS A 294 -12.06 -18.31 15.97
C CYS A 294 -12.37 -19.81 16.10
N GLY A 295 -11.37 -20.64 16.41
CA GLY A 295 -11.54 -22.09 16.47
C GLY A 295 -12.18 -22.66 15.20
N THR A 296 -13.21 -23.50 15.35
CA THR A 296 -13.94 -24.12 14.23
C THR A 296 -14.96 -23.20 13.54
N ASP A 297 -15.27 -22.03 14.10
CA ASP A 297 -16.27 -21.08 13.56
C ASP A 297 -15.68 -20.06 12.56
N SER A 298 -14.50 -20.37 12.01
CA SER A 298 -13.74 -19.57 11.04
C SER A 298 -14.55 -19.07 9.83
N GLN A 299 -15.56 -19.81 9.38
CA GLN A 299 -16.33 -19.47 8.18
C GLN A 299 -17.07 -18.14 8.29
N HIS A 300 -17.47 -17.73 9.51
CA HIS A 300 -18.15 -16.45 9.74
C HIS A 300 -17.20 -15.25 9.79
N LEU A 301 -15.89 -15.49 9.87
CA LEU A 301 -14.90 -14.42 9.86
C LEU A 301 -14.52 -13.98 8.45
N CYS A 302 -14.53 -14.87 7.46
CA CYS A 302 -14.32 -14.47 6.08
C CYS A 302 -15.43 -13.52 5.63
N MET A 303 -15.05 -12.36 5.11
CA MET A 303 -16.00 -11.29 4.77
C MET A 303 -15.99 -11.03 3.27
N ASN A 304 -17.15 -10.74 2.71
CA ASN A 304 -17.28 -10.24 1.35
C ASN A 304 -17.01 -8.72 1.27
N ALA A 305 -16.90 -8.20 0.07
CA ALA A 305 -16.59 -6.79 -0.17
C ALA A 305 -17.56 -5.81 0.51
N THR A 306 -18.85 -6.14 0.63
CA THR A 306 -19.84 -5.26 1.30
C THR A 306 -19.67 -5.26 2.80
N GLN A 307 -19.39 -6.42 3.39
CA GLN A 307 -19.07 -6.54 4.80
C GLN A 307 -17.80 -5.75 5.15
N TRP A 308 -16.74 -5.88 4.34
CA TRP A 308 -15.51 -5.09 4.51
C TRP A 308 -15.74 -3.58 4.41
N ARG A 309 -16.49 -3.13 3.39
CA ARG A 309 -16.85 -1.70 3.24
C ARG A 309 -17.58 -1.17 4.46
N ASN A 310 -18.42 -1.99 5.11
CA ASN A 310 -19.15 -1.58 6.30
C ASN A 310 -18.24 -1.52 7.54
N THR A 311 -17.32 -2.45 7.72
CA THR A 311 -16.37 -2.41 8.85
C THR A 311 -15.39 -1.26 8.75
N LEU A 312 -14.96 -0.92 7.54
CA LEU A 312 -14.02 0.17 7.28
C LEU A 312 -14.70 1.56 7.20
N LYS A 313 -16.05 1.60 7.22
CA LYS A 313 -16.86 2.82 7.01
C LYS A 313 -16.70 3.87 8.11
N TYR A 314 -16.37 3.45 9.33
CA TYR A 314 -16.41 4.31 10.51
C TYR A 314 -15.29 5.36 10.58
N TYR A 315 -14.46 5.46 9.54
CA TYR A 315 -13.30 6.36 9.47
C TYR A 315 -13.44 7.47 8.40
N LYS A 316 -14.65 7.73 7.87
CA LYS A 316 -14.84 8.61 6.69
C LYS A 316 -14.41 10.07 6.85
N GLU A 317 -14.47 10.66 8.05
CA GLU A 317 -14.02 12.05 8.28
C GLU A 317 -12.52 12.22 7.99
N THR A 318 -11.75 11.14 8.12
CA THR A 318 -10.32 11.09 7.80
C THR A 318 -10.06 11.32 6.32
N THR A 319 -10.87 10.77 5.41
CA THR A 319 -10.64 10.86 3.95
C THR A 319 -10.61 12.30 3.41
N ARG A 320 -11.49 13.18 3.89
CA ARG A 320 -11.52 14.59 3.46
C ARG A 320 -10.27 15.32 3.95
N THR A 321 -9.83 15.02 5.16
CA THR A 321 -8.65 15.63 5.75
C THR A 321 -7.37 15.14 5.06
N VAL A 322 -7.27 13.85 4.76
CA VAL A 322 -6.15 13.28 3.98
C VAL A 322 -6.07 13.94 2.61
N ALA A 323 -7.20 14.13 1.92
CA ALA A 323 -7.22 14.82 0.62
C ALA A 323 -6.73 16.28 0.73
N ALA A 324 -7.15 17.01 1.76
CA ALA A 324 -6.69 18.38 2.00
C ALA A 324 -5.19 18.42 2.31
N ASN A 325 -4.70 17.51 3.16
CA ASN A 325 -3.28 17.40 3.51
C ASN A 325 -2.43 17.06 2.28
N ARG A 326 -2.91 16.14 1.43
CA ARG A 326 -2.24 15.77 0.18
C ARG A 326 -2.10 16.96 -0.74
N GLN A 327 -3.16 17.75 -0.88
CA GLN A 327 -3.14 18.98 -1.68
C GLN A 327 -2.16 20.01 -1.10
N SER A 328 -2.14 20.22 0.22
CA SER A 328 -1.19 21.13 0.86
C SER A 328 0.26 20.68 0.69
N ALA A 329 0.52 19.38 0.84
CA ALA A 329 1.84 18.77 0.62
C ALA A 329 2.31 18.95 -0.82
N GLU A 330 1.43 18.73 -1.79
CA GLU A 330 1.72 18.93 -3.21
C GLU A 330 2.09 20.38 -3.52
N VAL A 331 1.31 21.35 -3.01
CA VAL A 331 1.59 22.79 -3.20
C VAL A 331 2.93 23.18 -2.57
N TRP A 332 3.23 22.66 -1.38
CA TRP A 332 4.50 22.93 -0.73
C TRP A 332 5.67 22.37 -1.53
N LEU A 333 5.60 21.11 -1.99
CA LEU A 333 6.64 20.48 -2.80
C LEU A 333 6.83 21.22 -4.13
N ASP A 334 5.76 21.60 -4.82
CA ASP A 334 5.83 22.35 -6.07
C ASP A 334 6.56 23.70 -5.89
N ASN A 335 6.46 24.32 -4.71
CA ASN A 335 7.19 25.57 -4.37
C ASN A 335 8.64 25.29 -3.98
N ALA A 336 8.88 24.32 -3.09
CA ALA A 336 10.21 23.98 -2.59
C ALA A 336 11.15 23.44 -3.68
N LEU A 337 10.60 22.76 -4.68
CA LEU A 337 11.38 22.20 -5.81
C LEU A 337 11.70 23.23 -6.91
N ARG A 338 11.14 24.45 -6.84
CA ARG A 338 11.43 25.55 -7.78
C ARG A 338 12.54 26.49 -7.31
N THR A 339 12.87 26.46 -6.01
CA THR A 339 13.88 27.32 -5.37
C THR A 339 15.26 26.70 -5.40
#